data_AF-A0A5E4ATW7-F1
#
_entry.id   AF-A0A5E4ATW7-F1
#
_cell.length_a   1.000
_cell.length_b   1.000
_cell.length_c   1.000
_cell.angle_alpha   90.00
_cell.angle_beta   90.00
_cell.angle_gamma   90.00
#
_symmetry.space_group_name_H-M   'P 1'
#
loop_
_entity.id
_entity.type
_entity.pdbx_description
1 polymer ?
#
loop_
_entity_poly.entity_id
_entity_poly.type
_entity_poly.pdbx_seq_one_letter_code
_entity_poly.pdbx_strand_id
1 'polypeptide(L)'
;MAVTFIGNSTDIQELFKRISEQFTAMFRRKAFLHWYTGAGMDEMEFTEAESNMNNLVSEYQQYQDATAEEKEDFGEEAEEEA
;
A
#
# COMPACT_ATOMS: atom_id res chain seq x y z
N MET A 1 -20.31 -11.96 26.64
CA MET A 1 -18.89 -11.55 26.57
C MET A 1 -18.59 -11.16 25.14
N ALA A 2 -17.85 -10.07 24.94
CA ALA A 2 -17.32 -9.69 23.63
C ALA A 2 -15.80 -9.90 23.64
N VAL A 3 -15.25 -10.22 22.47
CA VAL A 3 -13.81 -10.39 22.26
C VAL A 3 -13.43 -9.50 21.08
N THR A 4 -12.27 -8.85 21.18
CA THR A 4 -11.69 -8.05 20.09
C THR A 4 -10.40 -8.73 19.66
N PHE A 5 -10.23 -8.95 18.35
CA PHE A 5 -9.01 -9.49 17.76
C PHE A 5 -8.27 -8.38 17.03
N ILE A 6 -6.95 -8.32 17.23
CA ILE A 6 -6.04 -7.45 16.49
C ILE A 6 -5.03 -8.39 15.84
N GLY A 7 -5.03 -8.45 14.52
CA GLY A 7 -4.12 -9.27 13.74
C GLY A 7 -3.34 -8.41 12.76
N ASN A 8 -2.03 -8.61 12.72
CA ASN A 8 -1.17 -8.09 11.66
C ASN A 8 -0.91 -9.25 10.68
N SER A 9 -1.70 -9.34 9.61
CA SER A 9 -1.57 -10.37 8.57
C SER A 9 -1.20 -9.72 7.24
N THR A 10 -0.34 -10.38 6.44
CA THR A 10 0.00 -9.96 5.08
C THR A 10 -1.20 -9.96 4.16
N ASP A 11 -2.28 -10.69 4.48
CA ASP A 11 -3.53 -10.73 3.71
C ASP A 11 -4.18 -9.35 3.53
N ILE A 12 -3.84 -8.37 4.37
CA ILE A 12 -4.32 -6.98 4.23
C ILE A 12 -3.93 -6.37 2.87
N GLN A 13 -2.87 -6.89 2.22
CA GLN A 13 -2.46 -6.47 0.88
C GLN A 13 -3.59 -6.59 -0.16
N GLU A 14 -4.50 -7.56 -0.01
CA GLU A 14 -5.62 -7.74 -0.94
C GLU A 14 -6.63 -6.58 -0.87
N LEU A 15 -6.79 -5.99 0.32
CA LEU A 15 -7.60 -4.79 0.49
C LEU A 15 -6.97 -3.60 -0.24
N PHE A 16 -5.65 -3.44 -0.12
CA PHE A 16 -4.89 -2.39 -0.80
C PHE A 16 -4.91 -2.57 -2.33
N LYS A 17 -4.70 -3.79 -2.85
CA LYS A 17 -4.84 -4.12 -4.28
C LYS A 17 -6.20 -3.70 -4.82
N ARG A 18 -7.29 -4.05 -4.12
CA ARG A 18 -8.65 -3.69 -4.54
C ARG A 18 -8.87 -2.18 -4.61
N ILE A 19 -8.33 -1.41 -3.66
CA ILE A 19 -8.42 0.05 -3.68
C ILE A 19 -7.58 0.62 -4.84
N SER A 20 -6.36 0.09 -5.02
CA SER A 20 -5.45 0.48 -6.10
C SER A 20 -6.11 0.28 -7.48
N GLU A 21 -6.72 -0.87 -7.74
CA GLU A 21 -7.43 -1.13 -9.00
C GLU A 21 -8.55 -0.12 -9.30
N GLN A 22 -9.35 0.22 -8.29
CA GLN A 22 -10.41 1.22 -8.42
C GLN A 22 -9.83 2.62 -8.67
N PHE A 23 -8.78 2.98 -7.93
CA PHE A 23 -8.07 4.23 -8.10
C PHE A 23 -7.50 4.34 -9.53
N THR A 24 -6.73 3.36 -9.99
CA THR A 24 -6.14 3.32 -11.33
C THR A 24 -7.22 3.46 -12.41
N ALA A 25 -8.35 2.75 -12.26
CA ALA A 25 -9.45 2.82 -13.22
C ALA A 25 -10.09 4.22 -13.32
N MET A 26 -10.14 4.96 -12.22
CA MET A 26 -10.66 6.33 -12.17
C MET A 26 -9.62 7.34 -12.65
N PHE A 27 -8.38 7.22 -12.17
CA PHE A 27 -7.27 8.12 -12.45
C PHE A 27 -6.89 8.10 -13.93
N ARG A 28 -6.85 6.92 -14.57
CA ARG A 28 -6.63 6.79 -16.03
C ARG A 28 -7.66 7.55 -16.87
N ARG A 29 -8.87 7.75 -16.34
CA ARG A 29 -9.94 8.51 -17.02
C ARG A 29 -9.98 9.97 -16.58
N LYS A 30 -9.06 10.39 -15.70
CA LYS A 30 -9.05 11.68 -15.01
C LYS A 30 -10.40 12.01 -14.36
N ALA A 31 -11.10 10.97 -13.88
CA ALA A 31 -12.44 11.12 -13.32
C ALA A 31 -12.36 11.91 -12.00
N PHE A 32 -13.12 13.00 -11.92
CA PHE A 32 -13.18 13.91 -10.75
C PHE A 32 -11.86 14.57 -10.33
N LEU A 33 -10.78 14.43 -11.12
CA LEU A 33 -9.44 14.95 -10.79
C LEU A 33 -9.44 16.47 -10.53
N HIS A 34 -10.25 17.23 -11.27
CA HIS A 34 -10.37 18.68 -11.14
C HIS A 34 -10.76 19.18 -9.74
N TRP A 35 -11.41 18.37 -8.90
CA TRP A 35 -11.73 18.77 -7.52
C TRP A 35 -10.48 18.86 -6.65
N TYR A 36 -9.48 18.04 -6.95
CA TYR A 36 -8.22 18.00 -6.20
C TYR A 36 -7.22 19.00 -6.77
N THR A 37 -7.06 19.04 -8.09
CA THR A 37 -6.15 20.03 -8.72
C THR A 37 -6.67 21.45 -8.56
N GLY A 38 -7.99 21.65 -8.49
CA GLY A 38 -8.60 22.95 -8.15
C GLY A 38 -8.32 23.41 -6.72
N ALA A 39 -7.93 22.50 -5.82
CA ALA A 39 -7.50 22.81 -4.45
C ALA A 39 -5.98 23.03 -4.34
N GLY A 40 -5.23 22.94 -5.46
CA GLY A 40 -3.78 23.17 -5.51
C GLY A 40 -2.91 21.92 -5.52
N MET A 41 -3.51 20.73 -5.59
CA MET A 41 -2.79 19.46 -5.71
C MET A 41 -2.22 19.27 -7.13
N ASP A 42 -1.03 18.69 -7.26
CA ASP A 42 -0.45 18.35 -8.57
C ASP A 42 -0.95 16.96 -9.03
N GLU A 43 -1.14 16.77 -10.33
CA GLU A 43 -1.47 15.46 -10.90
C GLU A 43 -0.33 14.45 -10.66
N MET A 44 0.92 14.90 -10.55
CA MET A 44 2.06 14.03 -10.19
C MET A 44 1.92 13.42 -8.80
N GLU A 45 1.32 14.13 -7.83
CA GLU A 45 1.12 13.60 -6.47
C GLU A 45 0.19 12.38 -6.45
N PHE A 46 -0.74 12.27 -7.42
CA PHE A 46 -1.56 11.05 -7.59
C PHE A 46 -0.75 9.86 -8.09
N THR A 47 0.22 10.11 -8.96
CA THR A 47 1.11 9.07 -9.49
C THR A 47 2.05 8.58 -8.39
N GLU A 48 2.56 9.49 -7.57
CA GLU A 48 3.36 9.16 -6.39
C GLU A 48 2.56 8.32 -5.38
N ALA A 49 1.31 8.70 -5.09
CA ALA A 49 0.43 7.93 -4.22
C ALA A 49 0.13 6.52 -4.76
N GLU A 50 -0.09 6.38 -6.07
CA GLU A 50 -0.25 5.06 -6.72
C GLU A 50 1.01 4.21 -6.57
N SER A 51 2.20 4.80 -6.78
CA SER A 51 3.47 4.10 -6.59
C SER A 51 3.69 3.67 -5.14
N ASN A 52 3.41 4.53 -4.17
CA ASN A 52 3.55 4.21 -2.75
C ASN A 52 2.62 3.06 -2.35
N MET A 53 1.38 3.04 -2.86
CA MET A 53 0.46 1.92 -2.64
C MET A 53 0.99 0.61 -3.21
N ASN A 54 1.58 0.63 -4.41
CA ASN A 54 2.15 -0.56 -5.03
C ASN A 54 3.40 -1.06 -4.30
N ASN A 55 4.23 -0.15 -3.77
CA ASN A 55 5.37 -0.49 -2.94
C ASN A 55 4.93 -1.21 -1.66
N LEU A 56 3.95 -0.66 -0.95
CA LEU A 56 3.39 -1.28 0.26
C LEU A 56 2.84 -2.69 -0.01
N VAL A 57 2.13 -2.88 -1.13
CA VAL A 57 1.65 -4.21 -1.54
C VAL A 57 2.83 -5.16 -1.81
N SER A 58 3.90 -4.66 -2.41
CA SER A 58 5.09 -5.45 -2.73
C SER A 58 5.84 -5.88 -1.45
N GLU A 59 5.95 -4.99 -0.46
CA GLU A 59 6.52 -5.30 0.85
C GLU A 59 5.74 -6.42 1.56
N TYR A 60 4.40 -6.34 1.59
CA TYR A 60 3.59 -7.43 2.15
C TYR A 60 3.77 -8.75 1.42
N GLN A 61 3.88 -8.73 0.09
CA GLN A 61 4.12 -9.92 -0.72
C GLN A 61 5.48 -10.54 -0.40
N GLN A 62 6.51 -9.72 -0.24
CA GLN A 62 7.85 -10.14 0.14
C GLN A 62 7.85 -10.89 1.49
N TYR A 63 7.21 -10.35 2.52
CA TYR A 63 7.11 -11.02 3.83
C TYR A 63 6.24 -12.28 3.81
N GLN A 64 5.25 -12.33 2.91
CA GLN A 64 4.40 -13.50 2.74
C GLN A 64 5.14 -14.68 2.12
N ASP A 65 6.00 -14.40 1.13
CA ASP A 65 6.79 -15.41 0.42
C ASP A 65 8.09 -15.78 1.15
N ALA A 66 8.57 -14.91 2.06
CA ALA A 66 9.78 -15.12 2.83
C ALA A 66 9.73 -16.41 3.66
N THR A 67 10.78 -17.23 3.52
CA THR A 67 10.99 -18.43 4.33
C THR A 67 11.59 -18.07 5.70
N ALA A 68 11.60 -19.02 6.65
CA ALA A 68 12.07 -18.76 8.01
C ALA A 68 13.56 -18.33 8.08
N GLU A 69 14.39 -18.74 7.11
CA GLU A 69 15.81 -18.37 7.05
C GLU A 69 16.00 -16.96 6.44
N GLU A 70 15.09 -16.52 5.57
CA GLU A 70 15.15 -15.20 4.92
C GLU A 70 14.55 -14.09 5.80
N LYS A 71 13.70 -14.43 6.77
CA LYS A 71 13.06 -13.47 7.68
C LYS A 71 14.01 -12.79 8.67
N GLU A 72 15.15 -13.40 8.98
CA GLU A 72 16.14 -12.78 9.88
C GLU A 72 16.84 -11.58 9.21
N ASP A 73 17.03 -11.61 7.88
CA ASP A 73 17.67 -10.53 7.11
C ASP A 73 16.74 -9.31 6.95
N PHE A 74 15.44 -9.52 6.76
CA PHE A 74 14.45 -8.43 6.65
C PHE A 74 14.12 -7.75 7.98
N GLY A 75 14.39 -8.38 9.12
CA GLY A 75 14.15 -7.82 10.45
C GLY A 75 15.16 -6.73 10.82
N GLU A 76 16.40 -6.82 10.33
CA GLU A 76 17.47 -5.86 10.64
C GLU A 76 17.29 -4.53 9.89
N GLU A 77 16.80 -4.54 8.63
CA GLU A 77 16.54 -3.31 7.86
C GLU A 77 15.41 -2.45 8.48
N ALA A 78 14.42 -3.06 9.14
CA ALA A 78 13.33 -2.33 9.80
C ALA A 78 13.74 -1.69 11.14
N GLU A 79 14.82 -2.18 11.78
CA GLU A 79 15.36 -1.61 13.02
C GLU A 79 16.33 -0.45 12.77
N GLU A 80 17.01 -0.40 11.62
CA GLU A 80 17.93 0.71 11.28
C GLU A 80 17.24 2.02 10.87
N GLU A 81 15.96 2.00 10.47
CA GLU A 81 15.19 3.21 10.10
C GLU A 81 14.37 3.83 11.25
N ALA A 82 14.52 3.36 12.50
CA ALA A 82 13.76 3.82 13.69
C ALA A 82 14.52 4.80 14.62
#